data_AF-A0A2R6MBW3-F1
#
_entry.id   AF-A0A2R6MBW3-F1
#
_cell.length_a   1.000
_cell.length_b   1.000
_cell.length_c   1.000
_cell.angle_alpha   90.00
_cell.angle_beta   90.00
_cell.angle_gamma   90.00
#
_symmetry.space_group_name_H-M   'P 1'
#
loop_
_entity.id
_entity.type
_entity.pdbx_description
1 polymer ?
#
loop_
_entity_poly.entity_id
_entity_poly.type
_entity_poly.pdbx_seq_one_letter_code
_entity_poly.pdbx_strand_id
1 'polypeptide(L)' 'MSDASVTLRLEQADDLEYVEQLLAENGLPAGDVRSKPDCFFVAVQDGERVGVGSVPILVPPIGW' A
#
# COMPACT_ATOMS: atom_id res chain seq x y z
N MET A 1 -11.22 -27.14 -0.99
CA MET A 1 -10.74 -25.76 -0.79
C MET A 1 -9.25 -25.81 -1.02
N SER A 2 -8.76 -25.22 -2.10
CA SER A 2 -7.32 -25.14 -2.35
C SER A 2 -6.74 -24.21 -1.29
N ASP A 3 -5.77 -24.68 -0.54
CA ASP A 3 -4.94 -23.86 0.32
C ASP A 3 -3.98 -23.07 -0.59
N ALA A 4 -4.53 -22.09 -1.31
CA ALA A 4 -3.79 -21.27 -2.26
C ALA A 4 -2.94 -20.28 -1.46
N SER A 5 -1.77 -20.75 -1.05
CA SER A 5 -0.68 -19.90 -0.60
C SER A 5 -0.29 -18.96 -1.75
N VAL A 6 -0.71 -17.70 -1.66
CA VAL A 6 -0.24 -16.64 -2.55
C VAL A 6 0.91 -15.93 -1.85
N THR A 7 2.09 -15.96 -2.48
CA THR A 7 3.25 -15.18 -2.04
C THR A 7 3.31 -13.92 -2.88
N LEU A 8 3.24 -12.76 -2.23
CA LEU A 8 3.38 -11.46 -2.86
C LEU A 8 4.78 -10.90 -2.58
N ARG A 9 5.38 -10.27 -3.58
CA ARG A 9 6.54 -9.40 -3.38
C ARG A 9 6.02 -8.00 -3.10
N LEU A 10 6.47 -7.38 -2.02
CA LEU A 10 6.20 -5.97 -1.77
C LEU A 10 7.38 -5.14 -2.28
N GLU A 11 7.07 -4.13 -3.08
CA GLU A 11 8.02 -3.15 -3.58
C GLU A 11 7.59 -1.77 -3.10
N GLN A 12 8.55 -0.88 -2.86
CA GLN A 12 8.25 0.53 -2.55
C GLN A 12 7.50 1.15 -3.73
N ALA A 13 6.47 1.95 -3.44
CA ALA A 13 5.70 2.62 -4.47
C ALA A 13 6.55 3.70 -5.17
N ASP A 14 6.99 3.41 -6.39
CA ASP A 14 7.69 4.35 -7.28
C ASP A 14 6.72 5.23 -8.08
N ASP A 15 5.49 4.76 -8.26
CA ASP A 15 4.41 5.39 -9.00
C ASP A 15 3.26 5.80 -8.06
N LEU A 16 3.36 6.99 -7.48
CA LEU A 16 2.38 7.49 -6.51
C LEU A 16 1.02 7.81 -7.16
N GLU A 17 0.99 8.15 -8.45
CA GLU A 17 -0.27 8.43 -9.17
C GLU A 17 -1.09 7.14 -9.32
N TYR A 18 -0.43 6.02 -9.67
CA TYR A 18 -1.06 4.71 -9.67
C TYR A 18 -1.63 4.33 -8.29
N VAL A 19 -0.89 4.60 -7.21
CA VAL A 19 -1.37 4.36 -5.84
C VAL A 19 -2.60 5.20 -5.51
N GLU A 20 -2.57 6.51 -5.79
CA GLU A 20 -3.71 7.40 -5.56
C GLU A 20 -4.95 6.96 -6.34
N GLN A 21 -4.77 6.57 -7.61
CA GLN A 21 -5.85 6.07 -8.45
C GLN A 21 -6.47 4.80 -7.86
N LEU A 22 -5.66 3.80 -7.53
CA LEU A 22 -6.16 2.52 -7.01
C LEU A 22 -6.87 2.70 -5.67
N LEU A 23 -6.37 3.59 -4.81
CA LEU A 23 -7.05 3.94 -3.56
C LEU A 23 -8.39 4.63 -3.84
N ALA A 24 -8.43 5.59 -4.77
CA ALA A 24 -9.66 6.29 -5.13
C ALA A 24 -10.72 5.37 -5.74
N GLU A 25 -10.33 4.46 -6.63
CA GLU A 25 -11.20 3.45 -7.24
C GLU A 25 -11.85 2.53 -6.20
N ASN A 26 -11.16 2.29 -5.08
CA ASN A 26 -11.64 1.47 -3.97
C ASN A 26 -12.27 2.29 -2.82
N GLY A 27 -12.42 3.61 -2.98
CA GLY A 27 -12.98 4.49 -1.95
C GLY A 27 -12.11 4.62 -0.70
N LEU A 28 -10.80 4.38 -0.83
CA LEU A 28 -9.83 4.46 0.25
C LEU A 28 -9.17 5.86 0.33
N PRO A 29 -8.71 6.28 1.52
CA PRO A 29 -8.04 7.58 1.68
C PRO A 29 -6.69 7.61 0.95
N ALA A 30 -6.45 8.66 0.16
CA ALA A 30 -5.19 8.88 -0.56
C ALA A 30 -4.38 10.09 -0.06
N GLY A 31 -4.89 10.85 0.92
CA GLY A 31 -4.27 12.10 1.37
C GLY A 31 -2.85 11.95 1.93
N ASP A 32 -2.51 10.79 2.46
CA ASP A 32 -1.19 10.51 3.03
C ASP A 32 -0.15 10.01 2.01
N VAL A 33 -0.57 9.68 0.78
CA VAL A 33 0.31 9.07 -0.24
C VAL A 33 1.51 9.96 -0.55
N ARG A 34 1.28 11.26 -0.73
CA ARG A 34 2.35 12.23 -1.03
C ARG A 34 3.08 12.73 0.21
N SER A 35 2.46 12.66 1.39
CA SER A 35 3.08 13.15 2.64
C SER A 35 4.02 12.11 3.25
N LYS A 36 3.78 10.82 3.01
CA LYS A 36 4.55 9.69 3.53
C LYS A 36 4.71 8.59 2.46
N PRO A 37 5.34 8.87 1.31
CA PRO A 37 5.44 7.92 0.21
C PRO A 37 6.13 6.61 0.63
N ASP A 38 7.14 6.70 1.50
CA ASP A 38 7.92 5.57 2.01
C ASP A 38 7.09 4.53 2.79
N CYS A 39 5.86 4.88 3.17
CA CYS A 39 4.93 3.99 3.86
C CYS A 39 4.09 3.13 2.90
N PHE A 40 4.11 3.40 1.59
CA PHE A 40 3.26 2.74 0.60
C PHE A 40 4.05 1.71 -0.21
N PHE A 41 3.42 0.55 -0.41
CA PHE A 41 3.99 -0.59 -1.12
C PHE A 41 3.03 -1.11 -2.16
N VAL A 42 3.58 -1.49 -3.31
CA VAL A 42 2.85 -2.20 -4.36
C VAL A 42 3.12 -3.69 -4.22
N ALA A 43 2.05 -4.47 -4.21
CA ALA A 43 2.12 -5.92 -4.27
C ALA A 43 2.33 -6.36 -5.71
N VAL A 44 3.35 -7.18 -5.94
CA VAL A 44 3.71 -7.70 -7.26
C VAL A 44 3.67 -9.23 -7.23
N GLN A 45 3.03 -9.80 -8.25
CA GLN A 45 2.98 -11.23 -8.52
C GLN A 45 3.36 -11.47 -9.99
N ASP A 46 4.36 -12.30 -10.25
CA ASP A 46 4.85 -12.62 -11.60
C ASP A 46 5.19 -11.38 -12.48
N GLY A 47 5.60 -10.28 -11.84
CA GLY A 47 5.94 -9.01 -12.50
C GLY A 47 4.75 -8.08 -12.72
N GLU A 48 3.54 -8.50 -12.33
CA GLU A 48 2.31 -7.71 -12.42
C GLU A 48 1.96 -7.06 -11.08
N ARG A 49 1.55 -5.80 -11.11
CA ARG A 49 1.05 -5.06 -9.94
C ARG A 49 -0.37 -5.53 -9.62
N VAL A 50 -0.58 -6.14 -8.45
CA VAL A 50 -1.86 -6.76 -8.06
C VAL A 50 -2.56 -6.07 -6.88
N GLY A 51 -1.92 -5.06 -6.28
CA GLY A 51 -2.54 -4.30 -5.20
C GLY A 51 -1.62 -3.26 -4.57
N VAL A 52 -2.17 -2.47 -3.66
CA VAL A 52 -1.45 -1.46 -2.87
C VAL A 52 -1.77 -1.63 -1.38
N GLY A 53 -0.76 -1.40 -0.54
CA GLY A 53 -0.90 -1.35 0.91
C GLY A 53 -0.02 -0.27 1.51
N SER A 54 -0.38 0.19 2.72
CA SER A 54 0.49 1.06 3.51
C SER A 54 0.73 0.49 4.89
N VAL A 55 1.90 0.76 5.46
CA VAL A 55 2.25 0.40 6.84
C VAL A 55 2.50 1.68 7.63
N PRO A 56 1.47 2.24 8.31
CA PRO A 56 1.63 3.45 9.08
C PRO A 56 2.39 3.16 10.38
N ILE A 57 3.33 4.03 10.73
CA ILE A 57 3.90 4.07 12.07
C ILE A 57 2.85 4.66 13.01
N LEU A 58 2.34 3.85 13.93
CA LEU A 58 1.45 4.33 14.98
C LEU A 58 2.28 5.07 16.03
N VAL A 59 2.19 6.40 16.07
CA VAL A 59 2.82 7.19 17.14
C VAL A 59 1.84 7.23 18.31
N PRO A 60 2.18 6.64 19.48
CA PRO A 60 1.30 6.72 20.64
C PRO A 60 1.15 8.18 21.08
N PRO A 61 -0.04 8.60 21.56
CA PRO A 61 -0.21 9.94 22.09
C PRO A 61 0.76 10.14 23.27
N ILE A 62 1.58 11.18 23.18
CA ILE A 62 2.46 11.59 24.27
C ILE A 62 1.58 12.35 25.27
N GLY A 63 1.17 11.70 26.37
CA GLY A 63 0.46 12.37 27.46
C GLY A 63 -0.14 11.43 28.50
N TRP A 64 0.50 11.39 29.68
CA TRP A 64 -0.12 11.17 30.99
C TRP A 64 0.09 12.45 31.78
#